data_AF-A0A966PAT3-F1
#
_entry.id   AF-A0A966PAT3-F1
#
_cell.length_a   1.000
_cell.length_b   1.000
_cell.length_c   1.000
_cell.angle_alpha   90.00
_cell.angle_beta   90.00
_cell.angle_gamma   90.00
#
_symmetry.space_group_name_H-M   'P 1'
#
loop_
_entity.id
_entity.type
_entity.pdbx_description
1 polymer ?
#
loop_
_entity_poly.entity_id
_entity_poly.type
_entity_poly.pdbx_seq_one_letter_code
_entity_poly.pdbx_strand_id
1 'polypeptide(L)' 'MPISATPVSPTRIQELLDAERAKFTARAPKSGEENLRAGKVTPLGVASSFQHWDPYPISIVSAKGAWMKDVDGRDML' A
#
# COMPACT_ATOMS: atom_id res chain seq x y z
N MET A 1 -34.68 -2.80 12.38
CA MET A 1 -35.09 -2.47 10.99
C MET A 1 -34.05 -3.03 10.05
N PRO A 2 -34.42 -3.65 8.91
CA PRO A 2 -33.41 -4.07 7.95
C PRO A 2 -32.78 -2.82 7.31
N ILE A 3 -31.46 -2.75 7.30
CA ILE A 3 -30.73 -1.67 6.66
C ILE A 3 -30.78 -1.95 5.15
N SER A 4 -31.56 -1.16 4.41
CA SER A 4 -31.55 -1.23 2.94
C SER A 4 -30.39 -0.37 2.43
N ALA A 5 -29.40 -1.00 1.81
CA ALA A 5 -28.27 -0.32 1.19
C ALA A 5 -28.32 -0.52 -0.32
N THR A 6 -28.15 0.56 -1.09
CA THR A 6 -27.96 0.49 -2.54
C THR A 6 -26.53 0.06 -2.84
N PRO A 7 -26.31 -1.07 -3.53
CA PRO A 7 -24.96 -1.50 -3.89
C PRO A 7 -24.30 -0.51 -4.86
N VAL A 8 -23.01 -0.24 -4.65
CA VAL A 8 -22.19 0.49 -5.63
C VAL A 8 -21.99 -0.41 -6.86
N SER A 9 -22.02 0.17 -8.06
CA SER A 9 -21.82 -0.61 -9.28
C SER A 9 -20.40 -1.20 -9.36
N PRO A 10 -20.22 -2.44 -9.85
CA PRO A 10 -18.90 -3.05 -9.99
C PRO A 10 -17.92 -2.22 -10.83
N THR A 11 -18.41 -1.60 -11.91
CA THR A 11 -17.61 -0.70 -12.76
C THR A 11 -17.08 0.48 -11.97
N ARG A 12 -17.93 1.10 -11.13
CA ARG A 12 -17.51 2.24 -10.31
C ARG A 12 -16.47 1.84 -9.26
N ILE A 13 -16.60 0.64 -8.69
CA ILE A 13 -15.61 0.10 -7.76
C ILE A 13 -14.25 -0.04 -8.47
N GLN A 14 -14.24 -0.62 -9.68
CA GLN A 14 -13.00 -0.80 -10.44
C GLN A 14 -12.31 0.53 -10.77
N GLU A 15 -13.06 1.53 -11.27
CA GLU A 15 -12.54 2.86 -11.55
C GLU A 15 -11.87 3.51 -10.32
N LEU A 16 -12.50 3.37 -9.15
CA LEU A 16 -11.97 3.93 -7.91
C LEU A 16 -10.70 3.20 -7.47
N LEU A 17 -10.67 1.87 -7.57
CA LEU A 17 -9.48 1.08 -7.24
C LEU A 17 -8.29 1.43 -8.14
N ASP A 18 -8.53 1.62 -9.44
CA ASP A 18 -7.48 1.99 -10.38
C ASP A 18 -6.95 3.41 -10.10
N ALA A 19 -7.85 4.34 -9.78
CA ALA A 19 -7.48 5.70 -9.39
C ALA A 19 -6.66 5.73 -8.09
N GLU A 20 -7.05 4.95 -7.08
CA GLU A 20 -6.30 4.85 -5.81
C GLU A 20 -4.95 4.15 -5.99
N ARG A 21 -4.89 3.11 -6.85
CA ARG A 21 -3.62 2.45 -7.19
C ARG A 21 -2.66 3.41 -7.87
N ALA A 22 -3.14 4.23 -8.81
CA ALA A 22 -2.31 5.25 -9.47
C ALA A 22 -1.79 6.31 -8.48
N LYS A 23 -2.66 6.79 -7.58
CA LYS A 23 -2.26 7.73 -6.52
C LYS A 23 -1.23 7.11 -5.58
N PHE A 24 -1.39 5.85 -5.19
CA PHE A 24 -0.46 5.14 -4.34
C PHE A 24 0.94 5.08 -4.97
N THR A 25 1.02 4.57 -6.21
CA THR A 25 2.30 4.45 -6.92
C THR A 25 3.01 5.80 -7.10
N ALA A 26 2.25 6.88 -7.33
CA ALA A 26 2.81 8.23 -7.42
C ALA A 26 3.33 8.78 -6.08
N ARG A 27 2.78 8.31 -4.94
CA ARG A 27 3.12 8.77 -3.58
C ARG A 27 4.13 7.90 -2.84
N ALA A 28 4.43 6.71 -3.35
CA ALA A 28 5.31 5.74 -2.70
C ALA A 28 6.40 5.14 -3.64
N PRO A 29 7.02 5.91 -4.57
CA PRO A 29 7.95 5.33 -5.53
C PRO A 29 9.17 4.67 -4.89
N LYS A 30 9.73 5.22 -3.79
CA LYS A 30 10.91 4.66 -3.13
C LYS A 30 10.58 3.37 -2.39
N SER A 31 9.37 3.24 -1.86
CA SER A 31 8.89 1.96 -1.30
C SER A 31 8.89 0.85 -2.37
N GLY A 32 8.55 1.19 -3.62
CA GLY A 32 8.65 0.27 -4.75
C GLY A 32 10.09 -0.13 -5.08
N GLU A 33 11.01 0.85 -5.11
CA GLU A 33 12.44 0.59 -5.29
C GLU A 33 13.01 -0.34 -4.20
N GLU A 34 12.60 -0.12 -2.95
CA GLU A 34 12.98 -0.95 -1.81
C GLU A 34 12.45 -2.38 -1.92
N ASN A 35 11.19 -2.56 -2.31
CA ASN A 35 10.62 -3.89 -2.52
C ASN A 35 11.34 -4.64 -3.66
N LEU A 36 11.66 -3.96 -4.77
CA LEU A 36 12.45 -4.54 -5.86
C LEU A 36 13.87 -4.91 -5.42
N ARG A 37 14.51 -4.07 -4.58
CA ARG A 37 15.82 -4.35 -4.02
C ARG A 37 15.80 -5.56 -3.09
N ALA A 38 14.84 -5.61 -2.17
CA ALA A 38 14.64 -6.73 -1.26
C ALA A 38 14.30 -8.03 -2.00
N GLY A 39 13.53 -7.94 -3.09
CA GLY A 39 13.14 -9.06 -3.95
C GLY A 39 14.31 -9.83 -4.55
N LYS A 40 15.52 -9.25 -4.58
CA LYS A 40 16.75 -9.94 -5.03
C LYS A 40 17.23 -11.03 -4.08
N VAL A 41 16.86 -10.94 -2.79
CA VAL A 41 17.36 -11.82 -1.73
C VAL A 41 16.25 -12.42 -0.87
N THR A 42 15.04 -11.86 -0.92
CA THR A 42 13.89 -12.33 -0.15
C THR A 42 12.69 -12.54 -1.08
N PRO A 43 12.00 -13.70 -1.01
CA PRO A 43 10.80 -13.94 -1.81
C PRO A 43 9.78 -12.81 -1.65
N LEU A 44 9.21 -12.33 -2.76
CA LEU A 44 8.24 -11.24 -2.82
C LEU A 44 8.72 -9.90 -2.21
N GLY A 45 10.02 -9.77 -1.91
CA GLY A 45 10.61 -8.58 -1.33
C GLY A 45 10.13 -8.23 0.09
N VAL A 46 9.63 -9.22 0.84
CA VAL A 46 9.12 -9.03 2.22
C VAL A 46 9.55 -10.17 3.15
N ALA A 47 9.70 -9.87 4.44
CA ALA A 47 10.10 -10.86 5.44
C ALA A 47 8.94 -11.78 5.89
N SER A 48 7.70 -11.37 5.65
CA SER A 48 6.49 -12.14 5.96
C SER A 48 5.46 -12.00 4.86
N SER A 49 4.76 -13.09 4.52
CA SER A 49 3.70 -13.07 3.51
C SER A 49 2.55 -12.13 3.86
N PHE A 50 2.29 -11.90 5.16
CA PHE A 50 1.28 -10.92 5.62
C PHE A 50 1.59 -9.47 5.18
N GLN A 51 2.86 -9.17 4.88
CA GLN A 51 3.27 -7.84 4.46
C GLN A 51 3.12 -7.63 2.95
N HIS A 52 2.91 -8.69 2.17
CA HIS A 52 2.85 -8.60 0.72
C HIS A 52 1.47 -8.15 0.23
N TRP A 53 1.46 -7.19 -0.70
CA TRP A 53 0.28 -6.75 -1.45
C TRP A 53 0.71 -5.95 -2.70
N ASP A 54 -0.16 -5.89 -3.71
CA ASP A 54 0.12 -5.21 -4.97
C ASP A 54 -0.18 -3.70 -4.92
N PRO A 55 0.67 -2.82 -5.49
CA PRO A 55 1.84 -3.18 -6.30
C PRO A 55 3.09 -3.50 -5.46
N TYR A 56 3.18 -2.99 -4.23
CA TYR A 56 4.24 -3.26 -3.26
C TYR A 56 3.86 -2.66 -1.90
N PRO A 57 4.42 -3.18 -0.79
CA PRO A 57 4.21 -2.58 0.52
C PRO A 57 4.96 -1.26 0.74
N ILE A 58 4.46 -0.48 1.70
CA ILE A 58 5.14 0.72 2.19
C ILE A 58 6.34 0.30 3.04
N SER A 59 7.50 0.88 2.77
CA SER A 59 8.72 0.65 3.54
C SER A 59 8.91 1.74 4.60
N ILE A 60 9.01 1.34 5.87
CA ILE A 60 9.12 2.24 7.02
C ILE A 60 10.59 2.45 7.40
N VAL A 61 11.01 3.72 7.57
CA VAL A 61 12.38 4.08 7.99
C VAL A 61 12.49 4.32 9.49
N SER A 62 11.43 4.81 10.14
CA SER A 62 11.41 5.00 11.58
C SER A 62 10.00 4.97 12.15
N ALA A 63 9.88 4.68 13.43
CA ALA A 63 8.62 4.71 14.16
C ALA A 63 8.84 5.16 15.61
N LYS A 64 7.87 5.88 16.17
CA LYS A 64 7.85 6.29 17.58
C LYS A 64 6.41 6.36 18.09
N GLY A 65 6.08 5.53 19.08
CA GLY A 65 4.70 5.40 19.55
C GLY A 65 3.82 4.86 18.42
N ALA A 66 2.68 5.51 18.19
CA ALA A 66 1.78 5.17 17.07
C ALA A 66 2.21 5.76 15.72
N TRP A 67 3.22 6.65 15.70
CA TRP A 67 3.65 7.31 14.47
C TRP A 67 4.74 6.54 13.75
N MET A 68 4.65 6.51 12.42
CA MET A 68 5.63 5.92 11.52
C MET A 68 6.04 6.95 10.46
N LYS A 69 7.28 6.85 9.98
CA LYS A 69 7.77 7.59 8.83
C LYS A 69 8.26 6.61 7.78
N ASP A 70 7.80 6.78 6.56
CA ASP A 70 8.23 5.92 5.45
C ASP A 70 9.46 6.46 4.71
N VAL A 71 10.00 5.63 3.81
CA VAL A 71 11.17 5.97 2.98
C VAL A 71 10.89 7.09 1.97
N ASP A 72 9.61 7.31 1.66
CA ASP A 72 9.13 8.41 0.82
C ASP A 72 8.99 9.73 1.59
N GLY A 73 9.13 9.69 2.92
CA GLY A 73 9.13 10.85 3.81
C GLY A 73 7.76 11.22 4.38
N ARG A 74 6.72 10.38 4.20
CA ARG A 74 5.39 10.58 4.76
C ARG A 74 5.36 10.15 6.23
N ASP A 75 4.79 11.02 7.07
CA ASP A 75 4.39 10.67 8.43
C ASP A 75 3.00 10.01 8.41
N MET A 76 2.87 8.90 9.13
CA MET A 76 1.68 8.03 9.16
C MET A 76 1.30 7.75 10.61
N LEU A 77 0.00 7.74 10.91
CA LEU A 77 -0.59 7.39 12.21
C LEU A 77 -1.49 6.17 12.06
#